data_AF-A0A9E1N0Z4-F1
#
_entry.id   AF-A0A9E1N0Z4-F1
#
_cell.length_a   1.000
_cell.length_b   1.000
_cell.length_c   1.000
_cell.angle_alpha   90.00
_cell.angle_beta   90.00
_cell.angle_gamma   90.00
#
_symmetry.space_group_name_H-M   'P 1'
#
loop_
_entity.id
_entity.type
_entity.pdbx_description
1 polymer ?
#
loop_
_entity_poly.entity_id
_entity_poly.type
_entity_poly.pdbx_seq_one_letter_code
_entity_poly.pdbx_strand_id
1 'polypeptide(L)' 'MGEEMLQEMMEAAAWFDQQKAAPKAVEVYMADCKSGDARSCNYLGLIYDTGDGVSRDEAKANEYYDFACALGYWASCAAQ' A
#
# COMPACT_ATOMS: atom_id res chain seq x y z
N MET A 1 35.58 2.39 16.25
CA MET A 1 34.46 3.27 16.64
C MET A 1 34.20 4.32 15.54
N GLY A 2 33.92 3.91 14.31
CA GLY A 2 33.74 4.88 13.21
C GLY A 2 33.15 4.27 11.94
N GLU A 3 33.30 2.97 11.74
CA GLU A 3 32.67 2.24 10.64
C GLU A 3 31.19 1.89 10.94
N GLU A 4 30.79 1.84 12.23
CA GLU A 4 29.40 1.61 12.66
C GLU A 4 28.46 2.80 12.42
N MET A 5 28.99 4.03 12.38
CA MET A 5 28.18 5.25 12.17
C MET A 5 27.75 5.43 10.70
N LEU A 6 28.52 4.87 9.76
CA LEU A 6 28.15 4.84 8.34
C LEU A 6 27.05 3.82 8.04
N GLN A 7 26.93 2.76 8.85
CA GLN A 7 25.94 1.71 8.66
C GLN A 7 24.52 2.20 8.99
N GLU A 8 24.35 2.92 10.10
CA GLU A 8 23.03 3.46 10.49
C GLU A 8 22.52 4.55 9.52
N MET A 9 23.43 5.31 8.89
CA MET A 9 23.07 6.34 7.91
C MET A 9 22.63 5.74 6.56
N MET A 10 23.18 4.59 6.17
CA MET A 10 22.77 3.88 4.94
C MET A 10 21.44 3.14 5.13
N GLU A 11 21.15 2.64 6.32
CA GLU A 11 19.85 2.03 6.64
C GLU A 11 18.72 3.07 6.68
N ALA A 12 18.98 4.30 7.16
CA ALA A 12 18.02 5.40 7.08
C ALA A 12 17.69 5.81 5.62
N ALA A 13 18.66 5.73 4.71
CA ALA A 13 18.40 5.98 3.28
C ALA A 13 17.49 4.91 2.67
N ALA A 14 17.60 3.63 3.08
CA ALA A 14 16.67 2.57 2.68
C ALA A 14 15.25 2.80 3.23
N TRP A 15 15.11 3.37 4.43
CA TRP A 15 13.82 3.77 5.01
C TRP A 15 13.12 4.92 4.26
N PHE A 16 13.89 5.85 3.67
CA PHE A 16 13.34 6.95 2.87
C PHE A 16 13.15 6.61 1.38
N ASP A 17 13.94 5.69 0.84
CA ASP A 17 13.77 5.20 -0.53
C ASP A 17 12.50 4.33 -0.65
N GLN A 18 12.20 3.55 0.40
CA GLN A 18 11.00 2.73 0.47
C GLN A 18 9.70 3.54 0.61
N GLN A 19 9.76 4.77 1.13
CA GLN A 19 8.61 5.70 1.15
C GLN A 19 8.37 6.38 -0.21
N LYS A 20 9.31 6.31 -1.15
CA LYS A 20 9.25 7.04 -2.43
C LYS A 20 8.93 6.15 -3.64
N ALA A 21 8.88 4.84 -3.44
CA ALA A 21 8.62 3.89 -4.53
C ALA A 21 7.13 3.58 -4.74
N ALA A 22 6.22 3.92 -3.82
CA ALA A 22 4.79 3.73 -4.09
C ALA A 22 4.37 4.62 -5.28
N PRO A 23 3.75 4.07 -6.33
CA PRO A 23 3.37 4.86 -7.49
C PRO A 23 2.41 5.94 -7.00
N LYS A 24 2.52 7.13 -7.57
CA LYS A 24 1.64 8.27 -7.26
C LYS A 24 0.15 7.90 -7.31
N ALA A 25 -0.20 6.87 -8.07
CA ALA A 25 -1.53 6.26 -8.11
C ALA A 25 -1.98 5.71 -6.75
N VAL A 26 -1.11 5.06 -5.97
CA VAL A 26 -1.43 4.52 -4.64
C VAL A 26 -1.81 5.62 -3.67
N GLU A 27 -1.09 6.75 -3.67
CA GLU A 27 -1.42 7.88 -2.80
C GLU A 27 -2.80 8.47 -3.14
N VAL A 28 -3.12 8.58 -4.43
CA VAL A 28 -4.43 9.06 -4.90
C VAL A 28 -5.52 8.07 -4.50
N TYR A 29 -5.35 6.77 -4.78
CA TYR A 29 -6.32 5.77 -4.39
C TYR A 29 -6.49 5.67 -2.87
N MET A 30 -5.44 5.89 -2.08
CA MET A 30 -5.53 6.00 -0.61
C MET A 30 -6.40 7.16 -0.16
N ALA A 31 -6.23 8.34 -0.76
CA ALA A 31 -7.03 9.51 -0.43
C ALA A 31 -8.51 9.29 -0.81
N ASP A 32 -8.77 8.72 -1.99
CA ASP A 32 -10.12 8.43 -2.47
C ASP A 32 -10.80 7.34 -1.63
N CYS A 33 -10.06 6.29 -1.27
CA CYS A 33 -10.54 5.23 -0.40
C CYS A 33 -10.94 5.77 0.98
N LYS A 34 -10.10 6.64 1.56
CA LYS A 34 -10.42 7.34 2.82
C LYS A 34 -11.63 8.27 2.71
N SER A 35 -11.90 8.78 1.51
CA SER A 35 -13.08 9.59 1.22
C SER A 35 -14.35 8.76 0.99
N GLY A 36 -14.24 7.43 1.02
CA GLY A 36 -15.35 6.50 0.87
C GLY A 36 -15.55 5.96 -0.55
N ASP A 37 -14.62 6.19 -1.50
CA ASP A 37 -14.70 5.51 -2.80
C ASP A 37 -14.25 4.05 -2.66
N ALA A 38 -15.24 3.17 -2.60
CA ALA A 38 -15.06 1.74 -2.47
C ALA A 38 -14.25 1.11 -3.63
N ARG A 39 -14.30 1.70 -4.85
CA ARG A 39 -13.49 1.21 -5.98
C ARG A 39 -12.02 1.51 -5.76
N SER A 40 -11.70 2.70 -5.26
CA SER A 40 -10.32 3.08 -4.96
C SER A 40 -9.72 2.17 -3.88
N CYS A 41 -10.51 1.77 -2.90
CA CYS A 41 -10.11 0.75 -1.92
C CYS A 41 -9.83 -0.60 -2.59
N ASN A 42 -10.68 -1.06 -3.52
CA ASN A 42 -10.42 -2.30 -4.25
C ASN A 42 -9.13 -2.23 -5.09
N TYR A 43 -8.88 -1.11 -5.76
CA TYR A 43 -7.65 -0.91 -6.51
C TYR A 43 -6.41 -0.91 -5.62
N LEU A 44 -6.47 -0.36 -4.41
CA LEU A 44 -5.38 -0.50 -3.44
C LEU A 44 -5.14 -1.96 -3.07
N GLY A 45 -6.21 -2.71 -2.82
CA GLY A 45 -6.13 -4.15 -2.58
C GLY A 45 -5.38 -4.85 -3.71
N LEU A 46 -5.74 -4.56 -4.97
CA LEU A 46 -5.09 -5.15 -6.14
C LEU A 46 -3.62 -4.74 -6.28
N ILE A 47 -3.29 -3.48 -6.00
CA ILE A 47 -1.92 -2.97 -6.07
C ILE A 47 -1.04 -3.67 -5.03
N TYR A 48 -1.53 -3.86 -3.81
CA TYR A 48 -0.80 -4.58 -2.77
C TYR A 48 -0.75 -6.09 -3.03
N ASP A 49 -1.77 -6.69 -3.64
CA ASP A 49 -1.78 -8.12 -3.99
C ASP A 49 -0.82 -8.42 -5.16
N THR A 50 -0.74 -7.53 -6.15
CA THR A 50 0.15 -7.70 -7.32
C THR A 50 1.56 -7.16 -7.09
N GLY A 51 1.74 -6.26 -6.12
CA GLY A 51 2.98 -5.51 -5.93
C GLY A 51 3.25 -4.51 -7.08
N ASP A 52 2.21 -3.98 -7.71
CA ASP A 52 2.38 -3.03 -8.82
C ASP A 52 2.85 -1.66 -8.31
N GLY A 53 4.18 -1.46 -8.38
CA GLY A 53 4.84 -0.27 -7.85
C GLY A 53 4.90 -0.21 -6.33
N VAL A 54 4.36 -1.18 -5.60
CA VAL A 54 4.56 -1.31 -4.14
C VAL A 54 5.17 -2.65 -3.83
N SER A 55 5.72 -2.81 -2.62
CA SER A 55 6.01 -4.15 -2.13
C SER A 55 4.70 -4.92 -2.01
N ARG A 56 4.66 -6.10 -2.65
CA ARG A 56 3.54 -7.02 -2.53
C ARG A 56 3.29 -7.35 -1.07
N ASP A 57 2.05 -7.19 -0.63
CA ASP A 57 1.61 -7.42 0.74
C ASP A 57 0.17 -7.93 0.72
N GLU A 58 0.03 -9.25 0.78
CA GLU A 58 -1.27 -9.92 0.73
C GLU A 58 -2.14 -9.57 1.95
N ALA A 59 -1.54 -9.39 3.12
CA ALA A 59 -2.29 -9.02 4.32
C ALA A 59 -2.91 -7.63 4.17
N LYS A 60 -2.11 -6.68 3.67
CA LYS A 60 -2.59 -5.33 3.40
C LYS A 60 -3.61 -5.28 2.26
N ALA A 61 -3.44 -6.13 1.24
CA ALA A 61 -4.40 -6.26 0.15
C ALA A 61 -5.79 -6.65 0.67
N ASN A 62 -5.85 -7.67 1.53
CA ASN A 62 -7.08 -8.14 2.15
C ASN A 62 -7.75 -7.07 3.01
N GLU A 63 -6.98 -6.30 3.80
CA GLU A 63 -7.52 -5.18 4.56
C GLU A 63 -8.24 -4.15 3.67
N TYR A 64 -7.65 -3.81 2.51
CA TYR A 64 -8.27 -2.87 1.58
C TYR A 64 -9.48 -3.47 0.84
N TYR A 65 -9.47 -4.76 0.54
CA TYR A 65 -10.63 -5.47 0.00
C TYR A 65 -11.79 -5.53 0.98
N ASP A 66 -11.51 -5.78 2.26
CA ASP A 66 -12.52 -5.76 3.33
C ASP A 66 -13.11 -4.36 3.50
N PHE A 67 -12.27 -3.33 3.43
CA PHE A 67 -12.74 -1.95 3.50
C PHE A 67 -13.62 -1.57 2.29
N ALA A 68 -13.22 -1.99 1.07
CA ALA A 68 -14.03 -1.83 -0.14
C ALA A 68 -15.37 -2.56 -0.04
N CYS A 69 -15.37 -3.78 0.50
CA CYS A 69 -16.57 -4.58 0.78
C CYS A 69 -17.50 -3.85 1.76
N ALA A 70 -16.97 -3.33 2.87
CA ALA A 70 -17.73 -2.60 3.88
C ALA A 70 -18.35 -1.30 3.33
N LEU A 71 -17.71 -0.65 2.36
CA LEU A 71 -18.23 0.53 1.67
C LEU A 71 -19.29 0.20 0.57
N GLY A 72 -19.62 -1.07 0.38
CA GLY A 72 -20.66 -1.52 -0.55
C GLY A 72 -20.14 -2.01 -1.90
N TYR A 73 -18.82 -2.13 -2.09
CA TYR A 73 -18.25 -2.78 -3.27
C TYR A 73 -18.21 -4.29 -3.05
N TRP A 74 -19.37 -4.93 -3.21
CA TRP A 74 -19.58 -6.36 -2.97
C TRP A 74 -18.64 -7.26 -3.79
N ALA A 75 -18.15 -6.79 -4.93
CA ALA A 75 -17.17 -7.53 -5.74
C ALA A 75 -15.83 -7.72 -5.01
N SER A 76 -15.47 -6.81 -4.10
CA SER A 76 -14.27 -6.95 -3.27
C SER A 76 -14.44 -7.95 -2.13
N CYS A 77 -15.67 -8.23 -1.71
CA CYS A 77 -15.91 -9.24 -0.66
C CYS A 77 -15.52 -10.66 -1.11
N ALA A 78 -15.39 -10.90 -2.41
CA ALA A 78 -14.96 -12.17 -2.97
C ALA A 78 -13.46 -12.23 -3.29
N ALA A 79 -12.72 -11.12 -3.07
CA ALA A 79 -11.28 -11.06 -3.29
C ALA A 79 -10.45 -11.60 -2.10
N GLN A 80 -11.13 -12.22 -1.12
CA GLN A 80 -10.58 -12.92 0.04
C GLN A 80 -10.10 -14.34 -0.31
#